data_AF-A0A379TH93-F1
#
_entry.id   AF-A0A379TH93-F1
#
_cell.length_a   1.000
_cell.length_b   1.000
_cell.length_c   1.000
_cell.angle_alpha   90.00
_cell.angle_beta   90.00
_cell.angle_gamma   90.00
#
_symmetry.space_group_name_H-M   'P 1'
#
loop_
_entity.id
_entity.type
_entity.pdbx_description
1 polymer ?
#
loop_
_entity_poly.entity_id
_entity_poly.type
_entity_poly.pdbx_seq_one_letter_code
_entity_poly.pdbx_strand_id
1 'polypeptide(L)' 'MQWDNGKNAGFTQGEPWINLCNNYANVNVAAALSDENSVLYTYQKLIALRKTQPVLIWGDYQALLPDSPSLWCYRHQ' A
#
# COMPACT_ATOMS: atom_id res chain seq x y z
N MET A 1 -3.94 -13.75 0.32
CA MET A 1 -4.57 -12.43 0.58
C MET A 1 -5.17 -12.46 1.97
N GLN A 2 -5.05 -11.38 2.75
CA GLN A 2 -5.60 -11.31 4.12
C GLN A 2 -6.88 -10.46 4.07
N TRP A 3 -8.03 -11.11 3.85
CA TRP A 3 -9.32 -10.44 3.70
C TRP A 3 -9.87 -9.96 5.03
N ASP A 4 -9.82 -10.80 6.06
CA ASP A 4 -10.35 -10.52 7.39
C ASP A 4 -9.50 -11.18 8.50
N ASN A 5 -9.98 -11.14 9.74
CA ASN A 5 -9.35 -11.76 10.91
C ASN A 5 -9.88 -13.17 11.24
N GLY A 6 -10.71 -13.74 10.36
CA GLY A 6 -11.28 -15.07 10.51
C GLY A 6 -10.31 -16.18 10.13
N LYS A 7 -10.81 -17.42 10.12
CA LYS A 7 -10.02 -18.60 9.74
C LYS A 7 -9.34 -18.36 8.39
N ASN A 8 -8.04 -18.64 8.35
CA ASN A 8 -7.19 -18.43 7.18
C ASN A 8 -7.25 -17.00 6.59
N ALA A 9 -7.48 -15.98 7.42
CA ALA A 9 -7.64 -14.59 6.99
C ALA A 9 -8.74 -14.39 5.94
N GLY A 10 -9.76 -15.25 5.91
CA GLY A 10 -10.82 -15.24 4.90
C GLY A 10 -10.36 -15.69 3.50
N PHE A 11 -9.12 -16.17 3.34
CA PHE A 11 -8.56 -16.57 2.05
C PHE A 11 -9.16 -17.88 1.52
N THR A 12 -9.34 -18.86 2.40
CA THR A 12 -9.85 -20.20 2.07
C THR A 12 -10.50 -20.85 3.28
N GLN A 13 -11.47 -21.73 3.06
CA GLN A 13 -12.06 -22.55 4.12
C GLN A 13 -11.22 -23.82 4.41
N GLY A 14 -10.43 -24.26 3.42
CA GLY A 14 -9.56 -25.43 3.47
C GLY A 14 -8.17 -25.12 4.02
N GLU A 15 -7.19 -25.94 3.67
CA GLU A 15 -5.78 -25.69 4.03
C GLU A 15 -5.13 -24.79 2.96
N PRO A 16 -4.57 -23.63 3.32
CA PRO A 16 -3.83 -22.84 2.36
C PRO A 16 -2.55 -23.58 1.94
N TRP A 17 -2.21 -23.53 0.65
CA TRP A 17 -1.00 -24.19 0.12
C TRP A 17 0.31 -23.63 0.68
N ILE A 18 0.26 -22.42 1.24
CA ILE A 18 1.35 -21.75 1.96
C ILE A 18 0.80 -21.09 3.22
N ASN A 19 1.59 -21.10 4.29
CA ASN A 19 1.22 -20.47 5.55
C ASN A 19 0.94 -18.97 5.40
N LEU A 20 0.02 -18.49 6.21
CA LEU A 20 -0.31 -17.07 6.31
C LEU A 20 0.72 -16.33 7.16
N CYS A 21 0.77 -15.01 7.01
CA CYS A 21 1.56 -14.20 7.92
C CYS A 21 0.89 -14.17 9.30
N ASN A 22 1.69 -14.27 10.37
CA ASN A 22 1.18 -14.34 11.75
C ASN A 22 0.39 -13.10 12.17
N ASN A 23 0.50 -11.99 11.44
CA ASN A 23 -0.16 -10.73 11.76
C ASN A 23 -1.52 -10.53 11.08
N TYR A 24 -2.07 -11.53 10.36
CA TYR A 24 -3.32 -11.36 9.58
C TYR A 24 -4.52 -10.93 10.42
N ALA A 25 -4.54 -11.27 11.71
CA ALA A 25 -5.61 -10.85 12.62
C ALA A 25 -5.72 -9.32 12.74
N ASN A 26 -4.60 -8.60 12.58
CA ASN A 26 -4.52 -7.14 12.69
C ASN A 26 -4.34 -6.47 11.33
N VAL A 27 -3.61 -7.10 10.39
CA VAL A 27 -3.33 -6.58 9.07
C VAL A 27 -4.20 -7.30 8.05
N ASN A 28 -5.38 -6.78 7.75
CA ASN A 28 -6.28 -7.35 6.75
C ASN A 28 -7.16 -6.27 6.12
N VAL A 29 -7.86 -6.62 5.04
CA VAL A 29 -8.70 -5.68 4.29
C VAL A 29 -9.86 -5.16 5.14
N ALA A 30 -10.54 -6.02 5.90
CA ALA A 30 -11.66 -5.61 6.74
C ALA A 30 -11.23 -4.53 7.76
N ALA A 31 -10.10 -4.74 8.44
CA ALA A 31 -9.53 -3.75 9.36
C ALA A 31 -9.13 -2.46 8.63
N ALA A 32 -8.49 -2.57 7.46
CA ALA A 32 -8.08 -1.41 6.67
C ALA A 32 -9.28 -0.59 6.13
N LEU A 33 -10.40 -1.23 5.82
CA LEU A 33 -11.63 -0.54 5.42
C LEU A 33 -12.33 0.17 6.59
N SER A 34 -12.17 -0.33 7.82
CA SER A 34 -12.74 0.30 9.01
C SER A 34 -11.94 1.50 9.54
N ASP A 35 -10.67 1.63 9.14
CA ASP A 35 -9.79 2.73 9.55
C ASP A 35 -9.57 3.71 8.39
N GLU A 36 -10.11 4.92 8.50
CA GLU A 36 -9.97 5.98 7.48
C GLU A 36 -8.52 6.45 7.26
N ASN A 37 -7.63 6.19 8.23
CA ASN A 37 -6.20 6.48 8.13
C ASN A 37 -5.37 5.29 7.65
N SER A 38 -6.02 4.21 7.21
CA SER A 38 -5.32 3.00 6.80
C SER A 38 -4.43 3.21 5.57
N VAL A 39 -3.48 2.29 5.42
CA VAL A 39 -2.65 2.20 4.22
C VAL A 39 -3.52 2.05 2.97
N LEU A 40 -4.67 1.37 3.04
CA LEU A 40 -5.59 1.20 1.90
C LEU A 40 -6.07 2.57 1.37
N TYR A 41 -6.57 3.44 2.25
CA TYR A 41 -7.03 4.77 1.84
C TYR A 41 -5.88 5.69 1.43
N THR A 42 -4.70 5.52 2.03
CA THR A 42 -3.49 6.20 1.56
C THR A 42 -3.18 5.85 0.11
N TYR A 43 -3.19 4.56 -0.26
CA TYR A 43 -2.99 4.12 -1.64
C TYR A 43 -4.10 4.62 -2.58
N GLN A 44 -5.36 4.60 -2.15
CA GLN A 44 -6.47 5.13 -2.94
C GLN A 44 -6.25 6.62 -3.29
N LYS A 45 -5.86 7.43 -2.30
CA LYS A 45 -5.54 8.86 -2.47
C LYS A 45 -4.34 9.06 -3.41
N LEU A 46 -3.26 8.29 -3.25
CA LEU A 46 -2.07 8.38 -4.12
C LEU A 46 -2.37 7.98 -5.57
N ILE A 47 -3.18 6.94 -5.80
CA ILE A 47 -3.62 6.53 -7.14
C ILE A 47 -4.47 7.63 -7.78
N ALA A 48 -5.40 8.24 -7.02
CA ALA A 48 -6.20 9.35 -7.50
C ALA A 48 -5.33 10.56 -7.87
N LEU A 49 -4.33 10.89 -7.05
CA LEU A 49 -3.37 11.95 -7.32
C LEU A 49 -2.60 11.68 -8.62
N ARG A 50 -2.05 10.47 -8.79
CA ARG A 50 -1.32 10.10 -10.02
C ARG A 50 -2.20 10.21 -11.26
N LYS A 51 -3.47 9.78 -11.18
CA LYS A 51 -4.41 9.85 -12.31
C LYS A 51 -4.81 11.28 -12.69
N THR A 52 -4.78 12.21 -11.73
CA THR A 52 -5.23 13.60 -11.93
C THR A 52 -4.09 14.58 -12.19
N GLN A 53 -2.84 14.21 -11.90
CA GLN A 53 -1.67 15.05 -12.10
C GLN A 53 -0.77 14.49 -13.21
N PRO A 54 -0.84 15.00 -14.46
CA PRO A 54 -0.04 14.51 -15.57
C PRO A 54 1.47 14.51 -15.32
N VAL A 55 1.97 15.49 -14.54
CA VAL A 55 3.38 15.59 -14.15
C VAL A 55 3.88 14.36 -13.38
N LEU A 56 3.00 13.65 -12.67
CA LEU A 56 3.37 12.40 -11.98
C LEU A 56 3.46 11.20 -12.93
N ILE A 57 2.87 11.27 -14.12
CA ILE A 57 2.91 10.19 -15.12
C ILE A 57 4.00 10.46 -16.15
N TRP A 58 4.08 11.69 -16.65
CA TRP A 58 4.89 12.07 -17.81
C TRP A 58 5.98 13.10 -17.51
N GLY A 59 6.00 13.68 -16.31
CA GLY A 59 7.01 14.67 -15.94
C GLY A 59 8.39 14.03 -15.76
N ASP A 60 9.41 14.75 -16.19
CA ASP A 60 10.81 14.33 -16.11
C ASP A 60 11.23 14.20 -14.64
N TYR A 61 12.02 13.17 -14.35
CA TYR A 61 12.53 12.93 -13.00
C TYR A 61 13.88 13.63 -12.79
N GLN A 62 14.02 14.32 -11.66
CA GLN A 62 15.29 14.85 -11.19
C GLN A 62 15.56 14.46 -9.73
N ALA A 63 16.66 13.75 -9.47
CA ALA A 63 17.15 13.52 -8.11
C ALA A 63 17.73 14.82 -7.52
N LEU A 64 17.36 15.13 -6.27
CA LEU A 64 17.79 16.37 -5.62
C LEU A 64 18.88 16.14 -4.55
N LEU A 65 18.84 15.00 -3.86
CA LEU A 65 19.79 14.66 -2.78
C LEU A 65 20.29 13.21 -2.94
N PRO A 66 21.05 12.88 -4.01
CA PRO A 66 21.44 11.50 -4.31
C PRO A 66 22.35 10.86 -3.26
N ASP A 67 23.16 11.66 -2.55
CA ASP A 67 24.14 11.17 -1.58
C ASP A 67 23.61 11.17 -0.13
N SER A 68 22.34 11.57 0.09
CA SER A 68 21.78 11.58 1.44
C SER A 68 21.55 10.15 1.94
N PRO A 69 22.07 9.77 3.12
CA PRO A 69 21.87 8.43 3.67
C PRO A 69 20.48 8.21 4.26
N SER A 70 19.65 9.26 4.35
CA SER A 70 18.36 9.22 5.08
C SER A 70 17.20 9.87 4.34
N LEU A 71 17.46 10.69 3.32
CA LEU A 71 16.43 11.40 2.58
C LEU A 71 16.41 10.96 1.13
N TRP A 72 15.23 10.58 0.66
CA TRP A 72 14.99 10.40 -0.76
C TRP A 72 14.16 11.57 -1.29
N CYS A 73 14.83 12.51 -1.96
CA CYS A 73 14.21 13.72 -2.49
C CYS A 73 14.37 13.80 -4.01
N TYR A 74 13.27 14.08 -4.69
CA TYR A 74 13.22 14.23 -6.14
C TYR A 74 12.14 15.24 -6.55
N ARG A 75 12.20 15.67 -7.80
CA ARG A 75 11.21 16.53 -8.44
C ARG A 75 10.74 15.90 -9.74
N HIS A 76 9.43 16.02 -10.01
CA HIS A 76 8.87 15.88 -11.35
C HIS A 76 8.66 17.28 -11.95
N GLN A 77 9.00 17.47 -13.23
CA GLN A 77 8.81 18.73 -13.96
C GLN A 77 8.38 18.50 -15.40
#